data_AF-A0A0Q7QDM1-F1
#
_entry.id   AF-A0A0Q7QDM1-F1
#
_cell.length_a   1.000
_cell.length_b   1.000
_cell.length_c   1.000
_cell.angle_alpha   90.00
_cell.angle_beta   90.00
_cell.angle_gamma   90.00
#
_symmetry.space_group_name_H-M   'P 1'
#
loop_
_entity.id
_entity.type
_entity.pdbx_description
1 polymer ?
#
loop_
_entity_poly.entity_id
_entity_poly.type
_entity_poly.pdbx_seq_one_letter_code
_entity_poly.pdbx_strand_id
1 'polypeptide(L)'
;MIDFSSGNFVEAMERAIGAKATHDSWETREEQAERLRDRLLSRPGGEDLIKVAEWALTLDEDNDDDMASLVRVLPWMDLTSIKWLWEWDAPAFGRVIQRFAEHVGVGSFSFEYCDTLANFLRRVARGTQSPKALGQVVRALARLGTHHNRWHVRDVLVEVLQDVKSEEAASEAVEALRSIPLDELRWSITDFTIRSLPATVRAGLASLVATAS
;
A
#
# COMPACT_ATOMS: atom_id res chain seq x y z
N MET A 1 47.11 6.10 -32.24
CA MET A 1 46.93 6.33 -30.79
C MET A 1 45.67 7.18 -30.68
N ILE A 2 44.52 6.55 -30.43
CA ILE A 2 43.22 7.22 -30.40
C ILE A 2 43.08 7.81 -29.01
N ASP A 3 43.18 9.13 -28.92
CA ASP A 3 43.01 9.91 -27.71
C ASP A 3 41.50 9.99 -27.41
N PHE A 4 41.01 9.06 -26.59
CA PHE A 4 39.67 9.12 -26.03
C PHE A 4 39.67 10.17 -24.91
N SER A 5 39.55 11.44 -25.32
CA SER A 5 39.41 12.58 -24.42
C SER A 5 38.29 12.33 -23.41
N SER A 6 38.67 12.16 -22.15
CA SER A 6 37.74 12.05 -21.01
C SER A 6 36.78 13.23 -20.93
N GLY A 7 37.13 14.38 -21.53
CA GLY A 7 36.26 15.55 -21.65
C GLY A 7 35.02 15.31 -22.52
N ASN A 8 35.15 14.57 -23.63
CA ASN A 8 34.00 14.28 -24.50
C ASN A 8 33.00 13.31 -23.84
N PHE A 9 33.49 12.40 -22.98
CA PHE A 9 32.63 11.50 -22.22
C PHE A 9 31.90 12.23 -21.09
N VAL A 10 32.60 13.09 -20.34
CA VAL A 10 32.00 13.89 -19.27
C VAL A 10 30.97 14.87 -19.85
N GLU A 11 31.28 15.54 -20.96
CA GLU A 11 30.33 16.47 -21.59
C GLU A 11 29.12 15.74 -22.21
N ALA A 12 29.32 14.55 -22.79
CA ALA A 12 28.22 13.71 -23.25
C ALA A 12 27.36 13.20 -22.08
N MET A 13 27.97 12.86 -20.94
CA MET A 13 27.28 12.44 -19.73
C MET A 13 26.51 13.60 -19.09
N GLU A 14 27.10 14.80 -19.01
CA GLU A 14 26.45 16.01 -18.51
C GLU A 14 25.29 16.44 -19.42
N ARG A 15 25.43 16.32 -20.74
CA ARG A 15 24.30 16.53 -21.67
C ARG A 15 23.23 15.46 -21.54
N ALA A 16 23.59 14.20 -21.32
CA ALA A 16 22.61 13.13 -21.13
C ALA A 16 21.86 13.27 -19.80
N ILE A 17 22.56 13.64 -18.72
CA ILE A 17 21.98 13.94 -17.40
C ILE A 17 21.12 15.22 -17.50
N GLY A 18 21.62 16.27 -18.15
CA GLY A 18 20.88 17.51 -18.39
C GLY A 18 19.64 17.31 -19.25
N ALA A 19 19.74 16.52 -20.33
CA ALA A 19 18.61 16.20 -21.21
C ALA A 19 17.54 15.36 -20.51
N LYS A 20 17.95 14.39 -19.68
CA LYS A 20 17.03 13.58 -18.87
C LYS A 20 16.35 14.44 -17.80
N ALA A 21 17.09 15.31 -17.13
CA ALA A 21 16.56 16.26 -16.16
C ALA A 21 15.58 17.26 -16.80
N THR A 22 15.82 17.73 -18.03
CA THR A 22 14.91 18.62 -18.75
C THR A 22 13.67 17.94 -19.32
N HIS A 23 13.64 16.61 -19.43
CA HIS A 23 12.45 15.88 -19.89
C HIS A 23 11.54 15.49 -18.71
N ASP A 24 12.12 15.15 -17.55
CA ASP A 24 11.37 14.88 -16.32
C ASP A 24 10.87 16.18 -15.64
N SER A 25 11.38 17.37 -16.01
CA SER A 25 11.04 18.65 -15.35
C SER A 25 9.74 19.31 -15.79
N TRP A 26 9.00 18.78 -16.79
CA TRP A 26 7.76 19.40 -17.27
C TRP A 26 6.50 18.60 -16.94
N GLU A 27 6.63 17.33 -16.55
CA GLU A 27 5.50 16.47 -16.20
C GLU A 27 5.15 16.71 -14.73
N THR A 28 3.94 17.20 -14.47
CA THR A 28 3.39 17.33 -13.12
C THR A 28 3.28 15.97 -12.45
N ARG A 29 3.17 15.94 -11.11
CA ARG A 29 2.97 14.70 -10.35
C ARG A 29 1.72 13.94 -10.78
N GLU A 30 0.67 14.69 -11.14
CA GLU A 30 -0.57 14.14 -11.65
C GLU A 30 -0.38 13.46 -13.02
N GLU A 31 0.30 14.12 -13.97
CA GLU A 31 0.60 13.53 -15.28
C GLU A 31 1.49 12.28 -15.16
N GLN A 32 2.50 12.32 -14.27
CA GLN A 32 3.33 11.14 -13.96
C GLN A 32 2.46 9.98 -13.44
N ALA A 33 1.54 10.27 -12.53
CA ALA A 33 0.64 9.27 -11.96
C ALA A 33 -0.28 8.66 -13.04
N GLU A 34 -0.86 9.48 -13.92
CA GLU A 34 -1.70 9.00 -15.02
C GLU A 34 -0.91 8.07 -15.96
N ARG A 35 0.28 8.49 -16.38
CA ARG A 35 1.14 7.69 -17.25
C ARG A 35 1.54 6.37 -16.62
N LEU A 36 1.87 6.36 -15.32
CA LEU A 36 2.24 5.15 -14.59
C LEU A 36 1.04 4.22 -14.38
N ARG A 37 -0.14 4.78 -14.08
CA ARG A 37 -1.39 4.02 -14.02
C ARG A 37 -1.69 3.31 -15.33
N ASP A 38 -1.60 4.02 -16.45
CA ASP A 38 -1.92 3.46 -17.76
C ASP A 38 -0.97 2.31 -18.15
N ARG A 39 0.29 2.37 -17.71
CA ARG A 39 1.24 1.26 -17.83
C ARG A 39 0.84 0.05 -17.00
N LEU A 40 0.41 0.26 -15.74
CA LEU A 40 -0.09 -0.83 -14.89
C LEU A 40 -1.33 -1.51 -15.49
N LEU A 41 -2.18 -0.75 -16.19
CA LEU A 41 -3.35 -1.29 -16.89
C LEU A 41 -2.98 -2.09 -18.15
N SER A 42 -1.80 -1.84 -18.75
CA SER A 42 -1.38 -2.38 -20.03
C SER A 42 -0.47 -3.63 -19.92
N ARG A 43 -0.61 -4.42 -18.84
CA ARG A 43 0.25 -5.57 -18.50
C ARG A 43 1.72 -5.16 -18.33
N PRO A 44 2.10 -4.60 -17.16
CA PRO A 44 3.43 -4.06 -16.95
C PRO A 44 4.52 -5.13 -16.98
N GLY A 45 5.67 -4.80 -17.56
CA GLY A 45 6.89 -5.59 -17.39
C GLY A 45 7.61 -5.26 -16.08
N GLY A 46 8.65 -6.01 -15.74
CA GLY A 46 9.45 -5.75 -14.53
C GLY A 46 10.06 -4.35 -14.50
N GLU A 47 10.51 -3.81 -15.64
CA GLU A 47 11.04 -2.44 -15.72
C GLU A 47 9.97 -1.38 -15.41
N ASP A 48 8.72 -1.58 -15.85
CA ASP A 48 7.61 -0.67 -15.52
C ASP A 48 7.31 -0.70 -14.02
N LEU A 49 7.32 -1.90 -13.43
CA LEU A 49 7.11 -2.07 -11.99
C LEU A 49 8.21 -1.38 -11.16
N ILE A 50 9.48 -1.55 -11.55
CA ILE A 50 10.60 -0.84 -10.91
C ILE A 50 10.37 0.67 -10.97
N LYS A 51 10.03 1.21 -12.16
CA LYS A 51 9.77 2.65 -12.31
C LYS A 51 8.64 3.15 -11.42
N VAL A 52 7.58 2.36 -11.26
CA VAL A 52 6.48 2.71 -10.33
C VAL A 52 6.97 2.72 -8.88
N ALA A 53 7.74 1.71 -8.47
CA ALA A 53 8.26 1.63 -7.10
C ALA A 53 9.27 2.75 -6.80
N GLU A 54 10.19 3.02 -7.72
CA GLU A 54 11.15 4.14 -7.60
C GLU A 54 10.42 5.48 -7.52
N TRP A 55 9.47 5.73 -8.42
CA TRP A 55 8.64 6.94 -8.39
C TRP A 55 7.92 7.09 -7.05
N ALA A 56 7.25 6.03 -6.56
CA ALA A 56 6.54 6.05 -5.29
C ALA A 56 7.45 6.35 -4.09
N LEU A 57 8.72 5.96 -4.15
CA LEU A 57 9.72 6.27 -3.10
C LEU A 57 10.17 7.73 -3.12
N THR A 58 10.06 8.43 -4.26
CA THR A 58 10.38 9.86 -4.40
C THR A 58 9.28 10.81 -3.95
N LEU A 59 8.11 10.29 -3.59
CA LEU A 59 6.99 11.08 -3.11
C LEU A 59 7.21 11.50 -1.65
N ASP A 60 6.79 12.72 -1.34
CA ASP A 60 6.81 13.29 0.00
C ASP A 60 5.56 12.86 0.78
N GLU A 61 5.75 12.16 1.90
CA GLU A 61 4.66 11.62 2.71
C GLU A 61 3.87 12.69 3.48
N ASP A 62 4.45 13.88 3.64
CA ASP A 62 3.79 15.04 4.25
C ASP A 62 3.04 15.91 3.22
N ASN A 63 3.10 15.55 1.93
CA ASN A 63 2.44 16.28 0.85
C ASN A 63 1.17 15.54 0.37
N ASP A 64 0.01 16.19 0.54
CA ASP A 64 -1.29 15.61 0.18
C ASP A 64 -1.43 15.28 -1.32
N ASP A 65 -0.86 16.09 -2.22
CA ASP A 65 -0.94 15.86 -3.67
C ASP A 65 -0.09 14.68 -4.11
N ASP A 66 1.09 14.52 -3.51
CA ASP A 66 1.97 13.37 -3.72
C ASP A 66 1.28 12.08 -3.21
N MET A 67 0.65 12.10 -2.03
CA MET A 67 -0.07 10.93 -1.52
C MET A 67 -1.37 10.64 -2.29
N ALA A 68 -2.09 11.68 -2.75
CA ALA A 68 -3.22 11.50 -3.66
C ALA A 68 -2.77 10.85 -4.98
N SER A 69 -1.61 11.24 -5.50
CA SER A 69 -1.01 10.62 -6.68
C SER A 69 -0.65 9.15 -6.44
N LEU A 70 -0.02 8.83 -5.29
CA LEU A 70 0.30 7.46 -4.89
C LEU A 70 -0.96 6.57 -4.88
N VAL A 71 -2.04 7.08 -4.28
CA VAL A 71 -3.29 6.36 -4.16
C VAL A 71 -3.97 6.15 -5.52
N ARG A 72 -3.80 7.07 -6.48
CA ARG A 72 -4.31 6.91 -7.86
C ARG A 72 -3.62 5.82 -8.67
N VAL A 73 -2.38 5.45 -8.34
CA VAL A 73 -1.56 4.51 -9.13
C VAL A 73 -1.58 3.10 -8.57
N LEU A 74 -1.20 2.92 -7.30
CA LEU A 74 -0.97 1.58 -6.74
C LEU A 74 -2.17 0.61 -6.82
N PRO A 75 -3.43 1.04 -6.64
CA PRO A 75 -4.57 0.13 -6.66
C PRO A 75 -4.77 -0.62 -7.97
N TRP A 76 -4.11 -0.21 -9.04
CA TRP A 76 -4.16 -0.87 -10.34
C TRP A 76 -3.16 -2.01 -10.50
N MET A 77 -2.27 -2.22 -9.51
CA MET A 77 -1.42 -3.40 -9.48
C MET A 77 -2.23 -4.67 -9.24
N ASP A 78 -1.97 -5.69 -10.05
CA ASP A 78 -2.49 -7.03 -9.83
C ASP A 78 -1.64 -7.81 -8.81
N LEU A 79 -2.10 -9.01 -8.45
CA LEU A 79 -1.40 -9.85 -7.47
C LEU A 79 0.02 -10.25 -7.95
N THR A 80 0.20 -10.45 -9.25
CA THR A 80 1.49 -10.83 -9.85
C THR A 80 2.50 -9.69 -9.70
N SER A 81 2.07 -8.46 -9.99
CA SER A 81 2.88 -7.24 -9.86
C SER A 81 3.32 -7.00 -8.42
N ILE A 82 2.41 -7.17 -7.46
CA ILE A 82 2.69 -7.05 -6.02
C ILE A 82 3.74 -8.09 -5.58
N LYS A 83 3.56 -9.36 -5.97
CA LYS A 83 4.52 -10.43 -5.66
C LYS A 83 5.90 -10.13 -6.25
N TRP A 84 5.93 -9.72 -7.50
CA TRP A 84 7.16 -9.41 -8.21
C TRP A 84 7.92 -8.25 -7.53
N LEU A 85 7.23 -7.16 -7.18
CA LEU A 85 7.84 -6.02 -6.48
C LEU A 85 8.36 -6.40 -5.09
N TRP A 86 7.62 -7.25 -4.38
CA TRP A 86 8.04 -7.75 -3.08
C TRP A 86 9.29 -8.64 -3.18
N GLU A 87 9.37 -9.51 -4.18
CA GLU A 87 10.55 -10.36 -4.44
C GLU A 87 11.76 -9.54 -4.90
N TRP A 88 11.53 -8.47 -5.66
CA TRP A 88 12.58 -7.58 -6.15
C TRP A 88 13.24 -6.77 -5.02
N ASP A 89 12.46 -6.07 -4.19
CA ASP A 89 12.95 -5.32 -3.05
C ASP A 89 11.85 -5.17 -1.97
N ALA A 90 11.70 -6.19 -1.12
CA ALA A 90 10.73 -6.19 -0.04
C ALA A 90 10.87 -4.99 0.93
N PRO A 91 12.09 -4.61 1.39
CA PRO A 91 12.24 -3.41 2.22
C PRO A 91 11.74 -2.12 1.56
N ALA A 92 12.07 -1.91 0.28
CA ALA A 92 11.66 -0.70 -0.44
C ALA A 92 10.14 -0.70 -0.70
N PHE A 93 9.61 -1.80 -1.22
CA PHE A 93 8.18 -1.91 -1.48
C PHE A 93 7.36 -1.87 -0.18
N GLY A 94 7.89 -2.42 0.92
CA GLY A 94 7.28 -2.30 2.25
C GLY A 94 7.15 -0.86 2.75
N ARG A 95 8.09 0.03 2.43
CA ARG A 95 7.96 1.48 2.74
C ARG A 95 6.85 2.13 1.90
N VAL A 96 6.75 1.77 0.62
CA VAL A 96 5.68 2.25 -0.27
C VAL A 96 4.31 1.82 0.26
N ILE A 97 4.15 0.55 0.63
CA ILE A 97 2.92 0.02 1.22
C ILE A 97 2.59 0.71 2.54
N GLN A 98 3.59 0.96 3.39
CA GLN A 98 3.39 1.68 4.65
C GLN A 98 2.75 3.05 4.42
N ARG A 99 3.37 3.89 3.58
CA ARG A 99 2.90 5.24 3.26
C ARG A 99 1.49 5.23 2.67
N PHE A 100 1.26 4.32 1.71
CA PHE A 100 -0.05 4.14 1.11
C PHE A 100 -1.11 3.75 2.17
N ALA A 101 -0.82 2.77 3.02
CA ALA A 101 -1.76 2.28 4.03
C ALA A 101 -2.05 3.35 5.10
N GLU A 102 -1.04 4.12 5.51
CA GLU A 102 -1.18 5.24 6.44
C GLU A 102 -2.10 6.32 5.87
N HIS A 103 -1.85 6.76 4.63
CA HIS A 103 -2.68 7.76 3.97
C HIS A 103 -4.11 7.25 3.74
N VAL A 104 -4.29 6.01 3.29
CA VAL A 104 -5.63 5.41 3.09
C VAL A 104 -6.42 5.34 4.40
N GLY A 105 -5.76 5.12 5.53
CA GLY A 105 -6.42 5.04 6.84
C GLY A 105 -6.93 6.39 7.38
N VAL A 106 -6.54 7.53 6.80
CA VAL A 106 -6.95 8.87 7.25
C VAL A 106 -7.57 9.74 6.15
N GLY A 107 -7.32 9.41 4.88
CA GLY A 107 -7.79 10.17 3.74
C GLY A 107 -9.31 10.10 3.56
N SER A 108 -9.85 11.07 2.83
CA SER A 108 -11.26 11.08 2.45
C SER A 108 -11.42 10.64 1.00
N PHE A 109 -12.28 9.65 0.76
CA PHE A 109 -12.46 9.04 -0.55
C PHE A 109 -13.95 8.87 -0.88
N SER A 110 -14.26 8.79 -2.17
CA SER A 110 -15.61 8.42 -2.60
C SER A 110 -15.91 6.97 -2.22
N PHE A 111 -17.20 6.66 -2.02
CA PHE A 111 -17.65 5.32 -1.62
C PHE A 111 -17.12 4.20 -2.52
N GLU A 112 -17.20 4.38 -3.83
CA GLU A 112 -16.74 3.42 -4.84
C GLU A 112 -15.21 3.25 -4.79
N TYR A 113 -14.50 4.33 -4.49
CA TYR A 113 -13.06 4.29 -4.44
C TYR A 113 -12.55 3.59 -3.18
N CYS A 114 -13.22 3.74 -2.04
CA CYS A 114 -12.93 2.94 -0.83
C CYS A 114 -12.90 1.42 -1.13
N ASP A 115 -13.79 0.94 -1.99
CA ASP A 115 -13.83 -0.48 -2.38
C ASP A 115 -12.60 -0.86 -3.21
N THR A 116 -12.17 0.01 -4.12
CA THR A 116 -10.95 -0.20 -4.90
C THR A 116 -9.72 -0.28 -3.99
N LEU A 117 -9.62 0.63 -3.01
CA LEU A 117 -8.53 0.64 -2.02
C LEU A 117 -8.53 -0.62 -1.17
N ALA A 118 -9.70 -1.05 -0.67
CA ALA A 118 -9.80 -2.25 0.14
C ALA A 118 -9.39 -3.51 -0.64
N ASN A 119 -9.86 -3.63 -1.88
CA ASN A 119 -9.49 -4.74 -2.74
C ASN A 119 -7.98 -4.77 -3.06
N PHE A 120 -7.36 -3.61 -3.24
CA PHE A 120 -5.91 -3.53 -3.37
C PHE A 120 -5.18 -3.96 -2.10
N LEU A 121 -5.55 -3.43 -0.93
CA LEU A 121 -4.93 -3.81 0.35
C LEU A 121 -5.05 -5.32 0.64
N ARG A 122 -6.19 -5.95 0.29
CA ARG A 122 -6.35 -7.41 0.34
C ARG A 122 -5.35 -8.13 -0.57
N ARG A 123 -5.12 -7.63 -1.79
CA ARG A 123 -4.10 -8.20 -2.70
C ARG A 123 -2.68 -8.01 -2.14
N VAL A 124 -2.40 -6.89 -1.47
CA VAL A 124 -1.11 -6.65 -0.80
C VAL A 124 -0.86 -7.68 0.31
N ALA A 125 -1.83 -7.90 1.19
CA ALA A 125 -1.70 -8.91 2.24
C ALA A 125 -1.45 -10.32 1.67
N ARG A 126 -2.17 -10.68 0.60
CA ARG A 126 -2.00 -11.98 -0.09
C ARG A 126 -0.70 -12.11 -0.88
N GLY A 127 -0.24 -11.02 -1.48
CA GLY A 127 0.93 -11.00 -2.35
C GLY A 127 2.23 -11.00 -1.57
N THR A 128 2.30 -10.23 -0.49
CA THR A 128 3.51 -10.10 0.34
C THR A 128 3.64 -11.23 1.36
N GLN A 129 2.52 -11.72 1.90
CA GLN A 129 2.47 -12.66 3.03
C GLN A 129 3.34 -12.23 4.22
N SER A 130 3.67 -10.94 4.32
CA SER A 130 4.50 -10.37 5.37
C SER A 130 3.62 -10.01 6.55
N PRO A 131 3.94 -10.47 7.78
CA PRO A 131 3.24 -10.04 8.98
C PRO A 131 3.18 -8.51 9.08
N LYS A 132 4.31 -7.82 8.88
CA LYS A 132 4.37 -6.35 8.94
C LYS A 132 3.43 -5.67 7.94
N ALA A 133 3.42 -6.13 6.68
CA ALA A 133 2.51 -5.59 5.67
C ALA A 133 1.03 -5.90 6.02
N LEU A 134 0.75 -7.08 6.59
CA LEU A 134 -0.57 -7.43 7.09
C LEU A 134 -1.02 -6.47 8.19
N GLY A 135 -0.17 -6.13 9.17
CA GLY A 135 -0.50 -5.15 10.22
C GLY A 135 -0.88 -3.79 9.65
N GLN A 136 -0.11 -3.30 8.67
CA GLN A 136 -0.38 -2.05 7.96
C GLN A 136 -1.74 -2.10 7.23
N VAL A 137 -2.01 -3.19 6.50
CA VAL A 137 -3.29 -3.44 5.81
C VAL A 137 -4.46 -3.49 6.80
N VAL A 138 -4.34 -4.24 7.88
CA VAL A 138 -5.39 -4.41 8.90
C VAL A 138 -5.75 -3.07 9.53
N ARG A 139 -4.74 -2.28 9.92
CA ARG A 139 -4.95 -0.93 10.45
C ARG A 139 -5.68 -0.07 9.42
N ALA A 140 -5.17 0.02 8.19
CA ALA A 140 -5.75 0.88 7.16
C ALA A 140 -7.21 0.54 6.86
N LEU A 141 -7.54 -0.75 6.70
CA LEU A 141 -8.91 -1.20 6.41
C LEU A 141 -9.88 -0.88 7.55
N ALA A 142 -9.49 -1.10 8.81
CA ALA A 142 -10.35 -0.84 9.97
C ALA A 142 -10.72 0.65 10.07
N ARG A 143 -9.74 1.54 9.85
CA ARG A 143 -9.96 2.99 9.87
C ARG A 143 -10.79 3.46 8.67
N LEU A 144 -10.39 3.05 7.45
CA LEU A 144 -11.07 3.40 6.20
C LEU A 144 -12.55 3.01 6.25
N GLY A 145 -12.84 1.78 6.68
CA GLY A 145 -14.21 1.27 6.79
C GLY A 145 -15.05 2.09 7.76
N THR A 146 -14.50 2.37 8.94
CA THR A 146 -15.23 3.12 9.98
C THR A 146 -15.50 4.55 9.54
N HIS A 147 -14.49 5.28 9.07
CA HIS A 147 -14.60 6.70 8.71
C HIS A 147 -15.59 6.96 7.57
N HIS A 148 -15.75 5.99 6.67
CA HIS A 148 -16.66 6.09 5.52
C HIS A 148 -17.95 5.27 5.71
N ASN A 149 -18.15 4.65 6.88
CA ASN A 149 -19.26 3.72 7.15
C ASN A 149 -19.43 2.66 6.03
N ARG A 150 -18.30 2.12 5.54
CA ARG A 150 -18.25 1.29 4.33
C ARG A 150 -18.15 -0.19 4.66
N TRP A 151 -19.31 -0.85 4.71
CA TRP A 151 -19.43 -2.27 5.03
C TRP A 151 -18.60 -3.20 4.16
N HIS A 152 -18.42 -2.90 2.86
CA HIS A 152 -17.55 -3.72 2.00
C HIS A 152 -16.08 -3.72 2.48
N VAL A 153 -15.56 -2.57 2.92
CA VAL A 153 -14.19 -2.46 3.47
C VAL A 153 -14.07 -3.31 4.73
N ARG A 154 -15.11 -3.31 5.57
CA ARG A 154 -15.19 -4.16 6.76
C ARG A 154 -15.20 -5.65 6.40
N ASP A 155 -15.98 -6.06 5.41
CA ASP A 155 -16.01 -7.45 4.96
C ASP A 155 -14.64 -7.89 4.45
N VAL A 156 -13.97 -7.03 3.68
CA VAL A 156 -12.59 -7.27 3.21
C VAL A 156 -11.60 -7.38 4.38
N LEU A 157 -11.70 -6.54 5.41
CA LEU A 157 -10.90 -6.68 6.63
C LEU A 157 -11.12 -8.04 7.29
N VAL A 158 -12.38 -8.47 7.43
CA VAL A 158 -12.73 -9.75 8.04
C VAL A 158 -12.15 -10.91 7.22
N GLU A 159 -12.26 -10.88 5.89
CA GLU A 159 -11.63 -11.88 5.02
C GLU A 159 -10.11 -11.93 5.20
N VAL A 160 -9.45 -10.78 5.27
CA VAL A 160 -7.99 -10.70 5.50
C VAL A 160 -7.62 -11.32 6.85
N LEU A 161 -8.39 -11.05 7.91
CA LEU A 161 -8.17 -11.63 9.25
C LEU A 161 -8.47 -13.13 9.30
N GLN A 162 -9.45 -13.62 8.52
CA GLN A 162 -9.76 -15.04 8.38
C GLN A 162 -8.65 -15.82 7.67
N ASP A 163 -7.96 -15.19 6.73
CA ASP A 163 -6.84 -15.77 5.97
C ASP A 163 -5.52 -15.87 6.80
N VAL A 164 -5.48 -15.41 8.05
CA VAL A 164 -4.30 -15.44 8.93
C VAL A 164 -4.00 -16.87 9.41
N LYS A 165 -2.77 -17.35 9.15
CA LYS A 165 -2.36 -18.74 9.41
C LYS A 165 -1.21 -18.92 10.39
N SER A 166 -0.37 -17.90 10.61
CA SER A 166 0.78 -17.98 11.51
C SER A 166 0.57 -17.17 12.78
N GLU A 167 1.27 -17.55 13.85
CA GLU A 167 1.24 -16.82 15.12
C GLU A 167 1.80 -15.41 15.00
N GLU A 168 2.89 -15.23 14.24
CA GLU A 168 3.48 -13.92 13.97
C GLU A 168 2.51 -12.98 13.25
N ALA A 169 1.84 -13.47 12.20
CA ALA A 169 0.82 -12.71 11.49
C ALA A 169 -0.39 -12.39 12.38
N ALA A 170 -0.81 -13.34 13.23
CA ALA A 170 -1.89 -13.11 14.19
C ALA A 170 -1.51 -12.03 15.22
N SER A 171 -0.28 -12.07 15.74
CA SER A 171 0.23 -11.06 16.68
C SER A 171 0.22 -9.68 16.03
N GLU A 172 0.75 -9.55 14.81
CA GLU A 172 0.84 -8.28 14.11
C GLU A 172 -0.54 -7.71 13.75
N ALA A 173 -1.48 -8.56 13.32
CA ALA A 173 -2.87 -8.16 13.07
C ALA A 173 -3.57 -7.68 14.35
N VAL A 174 -3.35 -8.36 15.49
CA VAL A 174 -3.92 -7.97 16.79
C VAL A 174 -3.33 -6.64 17.26
N GLU A 175 -2.03 -6.44 17.16
CA GLU A 175 -1.39 -5.17 17.53
C GLU A 175 -1.84 -4.01 16.63
N ALA A 176 -2.01 -4.26 15.33
CA ALA A 176 -2.61 -3.28 14.42
C ALA A 176 -4.02 -2.86 14.89
N LEU A 177 -4.88 -3.81 15.25
CA LEU A 177 -6.21 -3.54 15.79
C LEU A 177 -6.21 -2.88 17.18
N ARG A 178 -5.18 -3.11 18.00
CA ARG A 178 -5.01 -2.43 19.31
C ARG A 178 -4.55 -0.98 19.16
N SER A 179 -3.86 -0.67 18.08
CA SER A 179 -3.29 0.65 17.83
C SER A 179 -4.30 1.69 17.30
N ILE A 180 -5.54 1.28 17.00
CA ILE A 180 -6.61 2.18 16.54
C ILE A 180 -7.57 2.55 17.68
N PRO A 181 -8.33 3.66 17.56
CA PRO A 181 -9.39 3.99 18.49
C PRO A 181 -10.40 2.85 18.73
N LEU A 182 -10.89 2.74 19.96
CA LEU A 182 -11.74 1.63 20.38
C LEU A 182 -13.10 1.60 19.66
N ASP A 183 -13.63 2.76 19.30
CA ASP A 183 -14.86 2.89 18.50
C ASP A 183 -14.67 2.38 17.06
N GLU A 184 -13.53 2.67 16.43
CA GLU A 184 -13.16 2.13 15.11
C GLU A 184 -12.98 0.61 15.15
N LEU A 185 -12.35 0.10 16.21
CA LEU A 185 -12.23 -1.33 16.45
C LEU A 185 -13.61 -1.99 16.59
N ARG A 186 -14.52 -1.43 17.39
CA ARG A 186 -15.87 -1.98 17.64
C ARG A 186 -16.75 -1.95 16.40
N TRP A 187 -16.63 -0.91 15.58
CA TRP A 187 -17.34 -0.85 14.31
C TRP A 187 -16.87 -1.96 13.37
N SER A 188 -15.56 -2.20 13.33
CA SER A 188 -14.92 -3.19 12.45
C SER A 188 -15.12 -4.64 12.92
N ILE A 189 -14.98 -4.90 14.22
CA ILE A 189 -15.00 -6.24 14.82
C ILE A 189 -16.19 -6.34 15.79
N THR A 190 -17.23 -7.05 15.37
CA THR A 190 -18.39 -7.37 16.22
C THR A 190 -18.30 -8.77 16.83
N ASP A 191 -19.18 -9.06 17.79
CA ASP A 191 -19.35 -10.40 18.37
C ASP A 191 -19.64 -11.49 17.34
N PHE A 192 -20.21 -11.13 16.19
CA PHE A 192 -20.43 -12.06 15.10
C PHE A 192 -19.12 -12.34 14.35
N THR A 193 -18.39 -11.29 13.95
CA THR A 193 -17.17 -11.45 13.16
C THR A 193 -16.07 -12.15 13.96
N ILE A 194 -15.91 -11.85 15.25
CA ILE A 194 -14.88 -12.45 16.11
C ILE A 194 -14.98 -13.99 16.18
N ARG A 195 -16.20 -14.55 16.07
CA ARG A 195 -16.43 -16.01 16.08
C ARG A 195 -15.92 -16.71 14.83
N SER A 196 -15.82 -15.98 13.72
CA SER A 196 -15.29 -16.50 12.45
C SER A 196 -13.76 -16.41 12.34
N LEU A 197 -13.11 -15.68 13.25
CA LEU A 197 -11.67 -15.47 13.19
C LEU A 197 -10.88 -16.68 13.72
N PRO A 198 -9.65 -16.90 13.22
CA PRO A 198 -8.73 -17.90 13.76
C PRO A 198 -8.58 -17.78 15.28
N ALA A 199 -8.39 -18.93 15.95
CA ALA A 199 -8.33 -18.97 17.41
C ALA A 199 -7.26 -18.05 18.00
N THR A 200 -6.11 -17.93 17.33
CA THR A 200 -4.99 -17.04 17.72
C THR A 200 -5.37 -15.58 17.67
N VAL A 201 -6.01 -15.11 16.59
CA VAL A 201 -6.49 -13.73 16.46
C VAL A 201 -7.59 -13.43 17.49
N ARG A 202 -8.57 -14.33 17.61
CA ARG A 202 -9.67 -14.20 18.57
C ARG A 202 -9.18 -14.14 20.02
N ALA A 203 -8.20 -14.95 20.40
CA ALA A 203 -7.61 -14.91 21.74
C ALA A 203 -6.97 -13.54 22.03
N GLY A 204 -6.28 -12.96 21.05
CA GLY A 204 -5.69 -11.62 21.17
C GLY A 204 -6.70 -10.48 21.30
N LEU A 205 -7.90 -10.64 20.74
CA LEU A 205 -8.97 -9.63 20.77
C LEU A 205 -9.96 -9.79 21.94
N ALA A 206 -9.97 -10.95 22.62
CA ALA A 206 -10.94 -11.27 23.66
C ALA A 206 -10.99 -10.23 24.80
N SER A 207 -9.84 -9.68 25.21
CA SER A 207 -9.77 -8.63 26.23
C SER A 207 -10.38 -7.29 25.78
N LEU A 208 -10.29 -6.97 24.48
CA LEU A 208 -10.78 -5.71 23.92
C LEU A 208 -12.31 -5.70 23.78
N VAL A 209 -12.88 -6.86 23.44
CA VAL A 209 -14.34 -7.03 23.33
C VAL A 209 -14.99 -7.21 24.71
N ALA A 210 -14.32 -7.88 25.66
CA ALA A 210 -14.83 -8.06 27.02
C ALA A 210 -14.88 -6.76 27.85
N THR A 211 -13.97 -5.82 27.62
CA THR A 211 -13.95 -4.50 28.30
C THR A 211 -15.02 -3.55 27.76
N ALA A 212 -15.77 -3.97 26.73
CA ALA A 212 -16.73 -3.18 26.01
C ALA A 212 -18.21 -3.52 26.28
N SER A 213 -18.46 -4.57 27.07
CA SER A 213 -19.79 -5.01 27.53
C SER A 213 -20.02 -4.57 28.96
#